data_AF-A0A6J4GB73-F1
#
_entry.id   AF-A0A6J4GB73-F1
#
_cell.length_a   1.000
_cell.length_b   1.000
_cell.length_c   1.000
_cell.angle_alpha   90.00
_cell.angle_beta   90.00
_cell.angle_gamma   90.00
#
_symmetry.space_group_name_H-M   'P 1'
#
loop_
_entity.id
_entity.type
_entity.pdbx_description
1 polymer ?
#
loop_
_entity_poly.entity_id
_entity_poly.type
_entity_poly.pdbx_seq_one_letter_code
_entity_poly.pdbx_strand_id
1 'polypeptide(L)'
;MPKMKKITIAVLLLFTLNSWSQDDKKLWLQGNKYSLGLSYFQKKQFNKAIEPLLFAFKINSESEIGKKSKNIIDSLKPIVRKNFINKIIGTWSLSGNEPTWVNKDLKAARDSDSLMVISNQEISYYVKNIKTKETKLIKTDKIEFYEGFENDYSVTEMVNPDNELWMYIVDESSNSLHLIQTGTITSSGRKRIDIDNKEAYYSRIK
;
A
#
# COMPACT_ATOMS: atom_id res chain seq x y z
N MET A 1 36.43 -27.84 44.31
CA MET A 1 35.66 -27.75 43.04
C MET A 1 34.12 -27.56 43.14
N PRO A 2 33.48 -27.01 44.21
CA PRO A 2 32.02 -26.81 44.21
C PRO A 2 31.55 -25.41 43.76
N LYS A 3 32.42 -24.38 43.77
CA LYS A 3 32.04 -22.98 43.49
C LYS A 3 31.80 -22.68 42.00
N MET A 4 32.59 -23.24 41.08
CA MET A 4 32.42 -22.99 39.64
C MET A 4 31.10 -23.55 39.09
N LYS A 5 30.65 -24.73 39.56
CA LYS A 5 29.38 -25.34 39.14
C LYS A 5 28.15 -24.50 39.53
N LYS A 6 28.21 -23.77 40.66
CA LYS A 6 27.12 -22.86 41.09
C LYS A 6 27.02 -21.61 40.21
N ILE A 7 28.15 -21.12 39.71
CA ILE A 7 28.20 -19.96 38.80
C ILE A 7 27.64 -20.34 37.42
N THR A 8 27.95 -21.53 36.91
CA THR A 8 27.41 -22.00 35.62
C THR A 8 25.88 -22.15 35.66
N ILE A 9 25.33 -22.65 36.76
CA ILE A 9 23.87 -22.75 36.97
C ILE A 9 23.21 -21.37 37.04
N ALA A 10 23.84 -20.40 37.72
CA ALA A 10 23.33 -19.03 37.81
C ALA A 10 23.30 -18.31 36.46
N VAL A 11 24.30 -18.53 35.60
CA VAL A 11 24.33 -17.96 34.23
C VAL A 11 23.25 -18.58 33.34
N LEU A 12 23.01 -19.89 33.44
CA LEU A 12 21.94 -20.58 32.70
C LEU A 12 20.52 -20.11 33.10
N LEU A 13 20.30 -19.79 34.38
CA LEU A 13 19.02 -19.23 34.88
C LEU A 13 18.73 -17.81 34.38
N LEU A 14 19.76 -17.02 34.05
CA LEU A 14 19.57 -15.66 33.53
C LEU A 14 19.12 -15.64 32.06
N PHE A 15 19.42 -16.69 31.28
CA PHE A 15 18.97 -16.80 29.88
C PHE A 15 17.49 -17.18 29.74
N THR A 16 16.89 -17.86 30.71
CA THR A 16 15.47 -18.26 30.64
C THR A 16 14.49 -17.14 31.02
N LEU A 17 14.95 -16.11 31.75
CA LEU A 17 14.11 -14.98 32.16
C LEU A 17 13.88 -13.94 31.06
N ASN A 18 14.72 -13.92 30.02
CA ASN A 18 14.64 -12.89 28.97
C ASN A 18 13.57 -13.18 27.90
N SER A 19 13.07 -14.41 27.81
CA SER A 19 12.14 -14.82 26.74
C SER A 19 10.70 -14.33 26.97
N TRP A 20 10.29 -14.08 28.22
CA TRP A 20 8.88 -13.77 28.54
C TRP A 20 8.53 -12.29 28.28
N SER A 21 9.48 -11.38 28.46
CA SER A 21 9.22 -9.94 28.31
C SER A 21 8.96 -9.47 26.87
N GLN A 22 9.41 -10.23 25.87
CA GLN A 22 9.24 -9.87 24.46
C GLN A 22 7.85 -10.23 23.94
N ASP A 23 7.27 -11.34 24.40
CA ASP A 23 5.94 -11.78 24.00
C ASP A 23 4.84 -10.92 24.64
N ASP A 24 5.00 -10.52 25.90
CA ASP A 24 4.06 -9.61 26.57
C ASP A 24 3.95 -8.25 25.86
N LYS A 25 5.09 -7.70 25.38
CA LYS A 25 5.11 -6.44 24.64
C LYS A 25 4.40 -6.56 23.29
N LYS A 26 4.58 -7.67 22.57
CA LYS A 26 3.91 -7.91 21.29
C LYS A 26 2.40 -8.04 21.47
N LEU A 27 1.96 -8.82 22.45
CA LEU A 27 0.53 -9.00 22.76
C LEU A 27 -0.12 -7.68 23.20
N TRP A 28 0.56 -6.92 24.07
CA TRP A 28 0.09 -5.59 24.48
C TRP A 28 -0.02 -4.63 23.29
N LEU A 29 0.99 -4.58 22.41
CA LEU A 29 0.96 -3.75 21.22
C LEU A 29 -0.18 -4.16 20.26
N GLN A 30 -0.39 -5.46 20.10
CA GLN A 30 -1.48 -6.01 19.28
C GLN A 30 -2.84 -5.56 19.79
N GLY A 31 -3.08 -5.69 21.10
CA GLY A 31 -4.30 -5.23 21.75
C GLY A 31 -4.54 -3.74 21.52
N ASN A 32 -3.53 -2.90 21.73
CA ASN A 32 -3.66 -1.45 21.53
C ASN A 32 -3.99 -1.06 20.09
N LYS A 33 -3.32 -1.67 19.11
CA LYS A 33 -3.57 -1.38 17.68
C LYS A 33 -4.96 -1.86 17.27
N TYR A 34 -5.41 -3.01 17.77
CA TYR A 34 -6.76 -3.49 17.56
C TYR A 34 -7.81 -2.53 18.16
N SER A 35 -7.64 -2.12 19.42
CA SER A 35 -8.55 -1.17 20.08
C SER A 35 -8.63 0.17 19.37
N LEU A 36 -7.50 0.70 18.87
CA LEU A 36 -7.47 1.92 18.07
C LEU A 36 -8.25 1.74 16.75
N GLY A 37 -7.97 0.66 16.03
CA GLY A 37 -8.67 0.33 14.78
C GLY A 37 -10.17 0.15 14.97
N LEU A 38 -10.57 -0.52 16.05
CA LEU A 38 -11.97 -0.70 16.44
C LEU A 38 -12.64 0.63 16.78
N SER A 39 -11.95 1.54 17.47
CA SER A 39 -12.48 2.88 17.76
C SER A 39 -12.78 3.65 16.47
N TYR A 40 -11.87 3.61 15.49
CA TYR A 40 -12.10 4.23 14.18
C TYR A 40 -13.26 3.56 13.44
N PHE A 41 -13.34 2.23 13.47
CA PHE A 41 -14.44 1.47 12.87
C PHE A 41 -15.80 1.89 13.46
N GLN A 42 -15.92 1.94 14.78
CA GLN A 42 -17.14 2.35 15.50
C GLN A 42 -17.53 3.80 15.18
N LYS A 43 -16.55 4.69 15.01
CA LYS A 43 -16.75 6.09 14.57
C LYS A 43 -17.00 6.23 13.07
N LYS A 44 -17.14 5.12 12.34
CA LYS A 44 -17.30 5.07 10.87
C LYS A 44 -16.15 5.71 10.08
N GLN A 45 -14.98 5.83 10.70
CA GLN A 45 -13.77 6.36 10.07
C GLN A 45 -13.02 5.23 9.36
N PHE A 46 -13.67 4.60 8.38
CA PHE A 46 -13.24 3.32 7.80
C PHE A 46 -11.82 3.34 7.21
N ASN A 47 -11.45 4.40 6.47
CA ASN A 47 -10.09 4.53 5.93
C ASN A 47 -9.03 4.54 7.03
N LYS A 48 -9.31 5.19 8.18
CA LYS A 48 -8.40 5.26 9.32
C LYS A 48 -8.34 3.95 10.13
N ALA A 49 -9.37 3.12 10.04
CA ALA A 49 -9.44 1.85 10.76
C ALA A 49 -8.51 0.78 10.16
N ILE A 50 -8.24 0.83 8.84
CA ILE A 50 -7.48 -0.21 8.13
C ILE A 50 -6.08 -0.39 8.71
N GLU A 51 -5.29 0.68 8.80
CA GLU A 51 -3.87 0.57 9.15
C GLU A 51 -3.65 -0.01 10.57
N PRO A 52 -4.32 0.47 11.64
CA PRO A 52 -4.18 -0.14 12.97
C PRO A 52 -4.66 -1.59 13.02
N LEU A 53 -5.73 -1.95 12.31
CA LEU A 53 -6.22 -3.33 12.26
C LEU A 53 -5.25 -4.24 11.50
N LEU A 54 -4.69 -3.76 10.38
CA LEU A 54 -3.70 -4.49 9.61
C LEU A 54 -2.44 -4.73 10.45
N PHE A 55 -2.01 -3.72 11.21
CA PHE A 55 -0.91 -3.84 12.16
C PHE A 55 -1.21 -4.91 13.22
N ALA A 56 -2.41 -4.89 13.83
CA ALA A 56 -2.82 -5.88 14.81
C ALA A 56 -2.88 -7.31 14.22
N PHE A 57 -3.37 -7.45 13.00
CA PHE A 57 -3.34 -8.73 12.28
C PHE A 57 -1.91 -9.24 12.08
N LYS A 58 -0.99 -8.37 11.65
CA LYS A 58 0.40 -8.73 11.32
C LYS A 58 1.24 -9.18 12.52
N ILE A 59 0.97 -8.68 13.73
CA ILE A 59 1.74 -9.08 14.92
C ILE A 59 1.59 -10.58 15.22
N ASN A 60 0.37 -11.10 15.18
CA ASN A 60 0.06 -12.51 15.35
C ASN A 60 -1.29 -12.82 14.68
N SER A 61 -1.24 -13.27 13.42
CA SER A 61 -2.42 -13.55 12.60
C SER A 61 -3.30 -14.66 13.17
N GLU A 62 -2.69 -15.61 13.89
CA GLU A 62 -3.37 -16.81 14.41
C GLU A 62 -4.09 -16.57 15.74
N SER A 63 -3.72 -15.51 16.45
CA SER A 63 -4.40 -15.07 17.66
C SER A 63 -5.87 -14.69 17.39
N GLU A 64 -6.69 -14.69 18.45
CA GLU A 64 -8.08 -14.24 18.36
C GLU A 64 -8.18 -12.78 17.89
N ILE A 65 -7.29 -11.90 18.37
CA ILE A 65 -7.22 -10.50 17.95
C ILE A 65 -6.85 -10.39 16.47
N GLY A 66 -5.88 -11.20 16.01
CA GLY A 66 -5.49 -11.26 14.60
C GLY A 66 -6.67 -11.64 13.71
N LYS A 67 -7.35 -12.75 14.02
CA LYS A 67 -8.54 -13.23 13.30
C LYS A 67 -9.67 -12.19 13.28
N LYS A 68 -9.97 -11.57 14.42
CA LYS A 68 -10.97 -10.47 14.51
C LYS A 68 -10.56 -9.27 13.65
N SER A 69 -9.29 -8.89 13.68
CA SER A 69 -8.76 -7.78 12.86
C SER A 69 -8.96 -8.06 11.39
N LYS A 70 -8.60 -9.26 10.92
CA LYS A 70 -8.78 -9.69 9.53
C LYS A 70 -10.25 -9.60 9.09
N ASN A 71 -11.17 -10.14 9.89
CA ASN A 71 -12.60 -10.13 9.57
C ASN A 71 -13.14 -8.69 9.40
N ILE A 72 -12.70 -7.76 10.26
CA ILE A 72 -13.08 -6.35 10.13
C ILE A 72 -12.47 -5.75 8.87
N ILE A 73 -11.18 -6.01 8.58
CA ILE A 73 -10.53 -5.50 7.36
C ILE A 73 -11.25 -6.01 6.11
N ASP A 74 -11.56 -7.29 6.03
CA ASP A 74 -12.27 -7.89 4.90
C ASP A 74 -13.64 -7.24 4.69
N SER A 75 -14.35 -6.92 5.77
CA SER A 75 -15.62 -6.19 5.72
C SER A 75 -15.46 -4.74 5.24
N LEU A 76 -14.32 -4.13 5.51
CA LEU A 76 -14.02 -2.74 5.13
C LEU A 76 -13.44 -2.61 3.72
N LYS A 77 -12.80 -3.65 3.18
CA LYS A 77 -12.14 -3.65 1.86
C LYS A 77 -13.03 -3.04 0.77
N PRO A 78 -14.29 -3.47 0.55
CA PRO A 78 -15.13 -2.90 -0.50
C PRO A 78 -15.40 -1.40 -0.33
N ILE A 79 -15.59 -0.96 0.91
CA ILE A 79 -15.91 0.45 1.23
C ILE A 79 -14.67 1.32 0.98
N VAL A 80 -13.52 0.91 1.51
CA VAL A 80 -12.27 1.66 1.38
C VAL A 80 -11.79 1.70 -0.06
N ARG A 81 -11.86 0.58 -0.78
CA ARG A 81 -11.51 0.50 -2.20
C ARG A 81 -12.43 1.37 -3.06
N LYS A 82 -13.74 1.35 -2.82
CA LYS A 82 -14.69 2.23 -3.52
C LYS A 82 -14.40 3.71 -3.25
N ASN A 83 -14.17 4.08 -2.00
CA ASN A 83 -13.79 5.45 -1.63
C ASN A 83 -12.48 5.87 -2.30
N PHE A 84 -11.52 4.96 -2.39
CA PHE A 84 -10.25 5.18 -3.06
C PHE A 84 -10.44 5.40 -4.58
N ILE A 85 -11.18 4.54 -5.27
CA ILE A 85 -11.50 4.72 -6.69
C ILE A 85 -12.16 6.06 -6.96
N ASN A 86 -13.17 6.43 -6.16
CA ASN A 86 -13.85 7.72 -6.30
C ASN A 86 -12.89 8.92 -6.21
N LYS A 87 -11.79 8.80 -5.46
CA LYS A 87 -10.77 9.86 -5.36
C LYS A 87 -9.88 9.92 -6.61
N ILE A 88 -9.59 8.78 -7.25
CA ILE A 88 -8.64 8.73 -8.37
C ILE A 88 -9.29 8.77 -9.76
N ILE A 89 -10.62 8.57 -9.86
CA ILE A 89 -11.37 8.74 -11.12
C ILE A 89 -11.05 10.09 -11.75
N GLY A 90 -10.77 10.11 -13.04
CA GLY A 90 -10.50 11.31 -13.81
C GLY A 90 -9.45 11.12 -14.89
N THR A 91 -9.12 12.23 -15.56
CA THR A 91 -8.08 12.28 -16.58
C THR A 91 -6.81 12.89 -15.98
N TRP A 92 -5.69 12.23 -16.24
CA TRP A 92 -4.40 12.49 -15.65
C TRP A 92 -3.35 12.64 -16.75
N SER A 93 -2.50 13.65 -16.65
CA SER A 93 -1.38 13.88 -17.56
C SER A 93 -0.07 13.49 -16.90
N LEU A 94 0.71 12.65 -17.59
CA LEU A 94 2.02 12.22 -17.10
C LEU A 94 2.95 13.43 -17.00
N SER A 95 3.38 13.72 -15.78
CA SER A 95 4.29 14.82 -15.48
C SER A 95 5.76 14.35 -15.49
N GLY A 96 6.01 13.06 -15.31
CA GLY A 96 7.35 12.45 -15.41
C GLY A 96 7.50 11.24 -14.48
N ASN A 97 8.75 10.80 -14.31
CA ASN A 97 9.21 9.84 -13.31
C ASN A 97 9.79 10.52 -12.06
N GLU A 98 9.73 11.85 -12.01
CA GLU A 98 10.13 12.67 -10.86
C GLU A 98 8.95 13.54 -10.41
N PRO A 99 8.93 13.97 -9.13
CA PRO A 99 7.89 14.86 -8.64
C PRO A 99 7.75 16.15 -9.47
N THR A 100 6.51 16.62 -9.60
CA THR A 100 6.17 17.81 -10.42
C THR A 100 6.90 19.10 -10.01
N TRP A 101 7.32 19.21 -8.74
CA TRP A 101 8.08 20.36 -8.25
C TRP A 101 9.55 20.35 -8.69
N VAL A 102 10.09 19.19 -9.10
CA VAL A 102 11.45 19.05 -9.64
C VAL A 102 11.50 19.50 -11.10
N ASN A 103 10.44 19.23 -11.88
CA ASN A 103 10.41 19.41 -13.33
C ASN A 103 9.40 20.46 -13.81
N LYS A 104 9.57 21.72 -13.41
CA LYS A 104 8.72 22.82 -13.92
C LYS A 104 8.95 23.11 -15.43
N ASP A 105 10.09 22.70 -16.00
CA ASP A 105 10.52 23.13 -17.35
C ASP A 105 10.44 22.06 -18.46
N LEU A 106 10.00 20.82 -18.18
CA LEU A 106 10.00 19.72 -19.16
C LEU A 106 8.90 19.77 -20.24
N LYS A 107 7.97 20.74 -20.19
CA LYS A 107 6.85 20.82 -21.15
C LYS A 107 7.23 21.39 -22.52
N ALA A 108 8.38 22.04 -22.65
CA ALA A 108 8.70 22.83 -23.85
C ALA A 108 9.15 22.01 -25.08
N ALA A 109 9.49 20.72 -24.94
CA ALA A 109 10.17 19.95 -25.99
C ALA A 109 9.49 18.63 -26.41
N ARG A 110 8.25 18.37 -25.98
CA ARG A 110 7.55 17.11 -26.32
C ARG A 110 6.65 17.28 -27.54
N ASP A 111 6.60 16.28 -28.42
CA ASP A 111 5.65 16.22 -29.55
C ASP A 111 4.32 15.55 -29.16
N SER A 112 4.28 14.89 -27.99
CA SER A 112 3.11 14.17 -27.49
C SER A 112 2.97 14.23 -25.97
N ASP A 113 1.72 14.17 -25.50
CA ASP A 113 1.33 14.04 -24.10
C ASP A 113 0.88 12.59 -23.82
N SER A 114 1.37 12.00 -22.73
CA SER A 114 0.83 10.73 -22.22
C SER A 114 -0.28 11.00 -21.21
N LEU A 115 -1.43 10.38 -21.44
CA LEU A 115 -2.62 10.54 -20.62
C LEU A 115 -3.03 9.21 -19.99
N MET A 116 -3.57 9.27 -18.78
CA MET A 116 -4.20 8.15 -18.08
C MET A 116 -5.62 8.56 -17.71
N VAL A 117 -6.61 7.77 -18.11
CA VAL A 117 -8.03 7.98 -17.78
C VAL A 117 -8.44 6.85 -16.87
N ILE A 118 -8.83 7.18 -15.64
CA ILE A 118 -9.28 6.22 -14.64
C ILE A 118 -10.80 6.32 -14.54
N SER A 119 -11.48 5.20 -14.79
CA SER A 119 -12.92 5.03 -14.58
C SER A 119 -13.18 4.23 -13.29
N ASN A 120 -14.42 3.79 -13.09
CA ASN A 120 -14.78 2.94 -11.96
C ASN A 120 -14.31 1.47 -12.13
N GLN A 121 -13.94 1.06 -13.34
CA GLN A 121 -13.66 -0.34 -13.68
C GLN A 121 -12.32 -0.54 -14.39
N GLU A 122 -11.78 0.50 -15.02
CA GLU A 122 -10.62 0.38 -15.89
C GLU A 122 -9.74 1.63 -15.85
N ILE A 123 -8.50 1.44 -16.27
CA ILE A 123 -7.48 2.47 -16.45
C ILE A 123 -7.04 2.42 -17.91
N SER A 124 -7.36 3.46 -18.67
CA SER A 124 -7.01 3.58 -20.09
C SER A 124 -5.87 4.56 -20.29
N TYR A 125 -4.89 4.18 -21.10
CA TYR A 125 -3.69 4.95 -21.37
C TYR A 125 -3.70 5.43 -22.81
N TYR A 126 -3.43 6.72 -23.02
CA TYR A 126 -3.45 7.35 -24.33
C TYR A 126 -2.16 8.12 -24.59
N VAL A 127 -1.85 8.28 -25.87
CA VAL A 127 -0.89 9.26 -26.35
C VAL A 127 -1.63 10.28 -27.19
N LYS A 128 -1.47 11.56 -26.86
CA LYS A 128 -2.06 12.69 -27.57
C LYS A 128 -0.96 13.44 -28.31
N ASN A 129 -1.07 13.57 -29.62
CA ASN A 129 -0.17 14.41 -30.40
C ASN A 129 -0.45 15.89 -30.08
N ILE A 130 0.58 16.66 -29.70
CA ILE A 130 0.40 18.06 -29.27
C ILE A 130 0.05 18.97 -30.44
N LYS A 131 0.57 18.68 -31.64
CA LYS A 131 0.35 19.46 -32.87
C LYS A 131 -1.02 19.16 -33.49
N THR A 132 -1.31 17.89 -33.77
CA THR A 132 -2.54 17.47 -34.46
C THR A 132 -3.74 17.33 -33.53
N LYS A 133 -3.50 17.29 -32.21
CA LYS A 133 -4.50 16.98 -31.16
C LYS A 133 -5.11 15.57 -31.25
N GLU A 134 -4.65 14.75 -32.20
CA GLU A 134 -5.06 13.35 -32.34
C GLU A 134 -4.71 12.57 -31.07
N THR A 135 -5.65 11.77 -30.58
CA THR A 135 -5.49 10.96 -29.37
C THR A 135 -5.62 9.48 -29.72
N LYS A 136 -4.58 8.71 -29.41
CA LYS A 136 -4.52 7.27 -29.67
C LYS A 136 -4.53 6.49 -28.37
N LEU A 137 -5.44 5.53 -28.25
CA LEU A 137 -5.46 4.56 -27.16
C LEU A 137 -4.25 3.61 -27.30
N ILE A 138 -3.51 3.42 -26.21
CA ILE A 138 -2.35 2.53 -26.13
C ILE A 138 -2.73 1.20 -25.50
N LYS A 139 -3.39 1.26 -24.34
CA LYS A 139 -3.86 0.09 -23.61
C LYS A 139 -4.98 0.45 -22.64
N THR A 140 -5.73 -0.56 -22.22
CA THR A 140 -6.71 -0.47 -21.15
C THR A 140 -6.50 -1.64 -20.19
N ASP A 141 -6.33 -1.33 -18.92
CA ASP A 141 -6.14 -2.30 -17.85
C ASP A 141 -7.41 -2.32 -16.99
N LYS A 142 -7.92 -3.50 -16.64
CA LYS A 142 -8.99 -3.61 -15.65
C LYS A 142 -8.45 -3.24 -14.27
N ILE A 143 -9.28 -2.61 -13.45
CA ILE A 143 -8.95 -2.36 -12.05
C ILE A 143 -9.13 -3.65 -11.27
N GLU A 144 -8.01 -4.24 -10.87
CA GLU A 144 -7.99 -5.42 -10.01
C GLU A 144 -7.17 -5.11 -8.76
N PHE A 145 -7.80 -5.24 -7.59
CA PHE A 145 -7.12 -5.05 -6.31
C PHE A 145 -6.39 -6.32 -5.92
N TYR A 146 -5.17 -6.15 -5.41
CA TYR A 146 -4.45 -7.26 -4.83
C TYR A 146 -5.11 -7.72 -3.53
N GLU A 147 -5.26 -9.03 -3.32
CA GLU A 147 -5.97 -9.60 -2.16
C GLU A 147 -5.08 -10.09 -1.02
N GLY A 148 -3.76 -10.09 -1.22
CA GLY A 148 -2.78 -10.53 -0.24
C GLY A 148 -2.80 -9.73 1.07
N PHE A 149 -2.17 -10.29 2.10
CA PHE A 149 -2.05 -9.68 3.43
C PHE A 149 -0.60 -9.64 3.93
N GLU A 150 0.35 -9.63 3.01
CA GLU A 150 1.78 -9.65 3.31
C GLU A 150 2.26 -8.35 4.01
N ASN A 151 3.50 -8.37 4.49
CA ASN A 151 4.12 -7.20 5.10
C ASN A 151 4.09 -5.99 4.14
N ASP A 152 3.77 -4.81 4.70
CA ASP A 152 3.65 -3.53 3.98
C ASP A 152 2.55 -3.39 2.90
N TYR A 153 1.58 -4.31 2.91
CA TYR A 153 0.37 -4.23 2.08
C TYR A 153 -0.53 -3.01 2.37
N SER A 154 -1.02 -2.36 1.30
CA SER A 154 -2.19 -1.48 1.33
C SER A 154 -3.39 -2.19 0.73
N VAL A 155 -4.57 -2.05 1.35
CA VAL A 155 -5.84 -2.61 0.84
C VAL A 155 -6.28 -2.03 -0.51
N THR A 156 -5.60 -0.98 -0.99
CA THR A 156 -5.86 -0.29 -2.26
C THR A 156 -4.78 -0.54 -3.31
N GLU A 157 -3.80 -1.41 -3.04
CA GLU A 157 -2.79 -1.83 -4.03
C GLU A 157 -3.47 -2.59 -5.18
N MET A 158 -3.07 -2.29 -6.41
CA MET A 158 -3.64 -2.86 -7.62
C MET A 158 -2.63 -3.74 -8.34
N VAL A 159 -3.11 -4.78 -9.00
CA VAL A 159 -2.32 -5.64 -9.88
C VAL A 159 -2.68 -5.33 -11.33
N ASN A 160 -1.68 -5.15 -12.19
CA ASN A 160 -1.89 -5.00 -13.63
C ASN A 160 -1.79 -6.36 -14.36
N PRO A 161 -2.17 -6.44 -15.65
CA PRO A 161 -2.07 -7.68 -16.43
C PRO A 161 -0.66 -8.26 -16.54
N ASP A 162 0.37 -7.42 -16.36
CA ASP A 162 1.78 -7.81 -16.34
C ASP A 162 2.24 -8.35 -14.96
N ASN A 163 1.29 -8.57 -14.03
CA ASN A 163 1.52 -9.01 -12.66
C ASN A 163 2.34 -8.03 -11.80
N GLU A 164 2.39 -6.75 -12.17
CA GLU A 164 3.03 -5.72 -11.37
C GLU A 164 2.04 -5.17 -10.33
N LEU A 165 2.55 -4.98 -9.10
CA LEU A 165 1.80 -4.37 -8.00
C LEU A 165 2.10 -2.87 -7.96
N TRP A 166 1.04 -2.08 -7.92
CA TRP A 166 1.12 -0.62 -7.95
C TRP A 166 0.34 0.00 -6.78
N MET A 167 1.04 0.84 -6.02
CA MET A 167 0.45 1.73 -5.03
C MET A 167 0.16 3.08 -5.69
N TYR A 168 -1.01 3.63 -5.39
CA TYR A 168 -1.48 4.90 -5.92
C TYR A 168 -1.71 5.87 -4.75
N ILE A 169 -0.99 6.98 -4.75
CA ILE A 169 -1.02 8.00 -3.70
C ILE A 169 -1.58 9.28 -4.32
N VAL A 170 -2.76 9.70 -3.86
CA VAL A 170 -3.42 10.92 -4.34
C VAL A 170 -3.19 12.06 -3.35
N ASP A 171 -2.70 13.18 -3.85
CA ASP A 171 -2.71 14.45 -3.12
C ASP A 171 -3.81 15.35 -3.70
N GLU A 172 -4.90 15.45 -2.96
CA GLU A 172 -6.08 16.25 -3.32
C GLU A 172 -5.77 17.76 -3.32
N SER A 173 -4.76 18.21 -2.55
CA SER A 173 -4.41 19.63 -2.47
C SER A 173 -3.68 20.11 -3.73
N SER A 174 -2.76 19.29 -4.25
CA SER A 174 -1.99 19.60 -5.46
C SER A 174 -2.59 19.01 -6.74
N ASN A 175 -3.70 18.27 -6.65
CA ASN A 175 -4.27 17.49 -7.75
C ASN A 175 -3.23 16.58 -8.41
N SER A 176 -2.38 15.96 -7.60
CA SER A 176 -1.32 15.07 -8.05
C SER A 176 -1.64 13.61 -7.72
N LEU A 177 -1.15 12.72 -8.56
CA LEU A 177 -1.25 11.28 -8.37
C LEU A 177 0.13 10.68 -8.59
N HIS A 178 0.63 10.00 -7.56
CA HIS A 178 1.92 9.33 -7.55
C HIS A 178 1.70 7.82 -7.53
N LEU A 179 2.29 7.14 -8.50
CA LEU A 179 2.28 5.70 -8.63
C LEU A 179 3.65 5.16 -8.25
N ILE A 180 3.67 4.10 -7.45
CA ILE A 180 4.89 3.39 -7.04
C ILE A 180 4.70 1.91 -7.32
N GLN A 181 5.61 1.31 -8.08
CA GLN A 181 5.64 -0.14 -8.27
C GLN A 181 6.23 -0.80 -7.01
N THR A 182 5.41 -1.51 -6.24
CA THR A 182 5.80 -2.08 -4.94
C THR A 182 6.25 -3.54 -5.03
N GLY A 183 6.01 -4.20 -6.17
CA GLY A 183 6.33 -5.60 -6.35
C GLY A 183 5.82 -6.20 -7.64
N THR A 184 5.99 -7.52 -7.75
CA THR A 184 5.41 -8.36 -8.81
C THR A 184 4.85 -9.65 -8.22
N ILE A 185 3.83 -10.21 -8.87
CA ILE A 185 3.30 -11.53 -8.54
C ILE A 185 4.03 -12.58 -9.38
N THR A 186 4.56 -13.60 -8.70
CA THR A 186 5.22 -14.75 -9.32
C THR A 186 4.52 -16.05 -8.90
N SER A 187 4.95 -17.19 -9.46
CA SER A 187 4.47 -18.51 -9.07
C SER A 187 4.72 -18.84 -7.59
N SER A 188 5.70 -18.19 -6.95
CA SER A 188 6.02 -18.36 -5.53
C SER A 188 5.32 -17.33 -4.63
N GLY A 189 4.44 -16.49 -5.18
CA GLY A 189 3.76 -15.41 -4.47
C GLY A 189 4.32 -14.02 -4.79
N ARG A 190 4.15 -13.08 -3.88
CA ARG A 190 4.62 -11.70 -4.05
C ARG A 190 6.15 -11.61 -3.98
N LYS A 191 6.77 -11.05 -5.01
CA LYS A 191 8.14 -10.53 -4.97
C LYS A 191 8.10 -9.03 -4.73
N ARG A 192 8.58 -8.59 -3.57
CA ARG A 192 8.63 -7.17 -3.20
C ARG A 192 9.78 -6.44 -3.90
N ILE A 193 9.60 -5.13 -4.13
CA ILE A 193 10.66 -4.20 -4.54
C ILE A 193 10.91 -3.24 -3.38
N ASP A 194 12.10 -3.34 -2.80
CA ASP A 194 12.53 -2.57 -1.61
C ASP A 194 13.21 -1.25 -1.94
N ILE A 195 13.89 -1.22 -3.07
CA ILE A 195 14.71 -0.11 -3.55
C ILE A 195 14.50 0.04 -5.05
N ASP A 196 14.74 1.24 -5.57
CA ASP A 196 14.66 1.56 -7.00
C ASP A 196 13.29 1.22 -7.62
N ASN A 197 12.22 1.50 -6.86
CA ASN A 197 10.86 1.35 -7.33
C ASN A 197 10.65 2.19 -8.61
N LYS A 198 9.97 1.63 -9.60
CA LYS A 198 9.48 2.44 -10.72
C LYS A 198 8.40 3.37 -10.20
N GLU A 199 8.50 4.64 -10.55
CA GLU A 199 7.55 5.66 -10.14
C GLU A 199 7.02 6.44 -11.33
N ALA A 200 5.78 6.89 -11.21
CA ALA A 200 5.16 7.77 -12.19
C ALA A 200 4.34 8.85 -11.49
N TYR A 201 4.50 10.08 -11.96
CA TYR A 201 3.84 11.25 -11.40
C TYR A 201 2.88 11.83 -12.41
N TYR A 202 1.65 12.07 -11.98
CA TYR A 202 0.58 12.60 -12.80
C TYR A 202 -0.02 13.86 -12.19
N SER A 203 -0.47 14.75 -13.06
CA SER A 203 -1.27 15.92 -12.70
C SER A 203 -2.67 15.77 -13.28
N ARG A 204 -3.69 16.04 -12.47
CA ARG A 204 -5.09 15.97 -12.94
C ARG A 204 -5.35 17.02 -14.00
N ILE A 205 -5.98 16.62 -15.09
CA ILE A 205 -6.51 17.54 -16.10
C ILE A 205 -7.90 17.97 -15.62
N LYS A 206 -8.12 19.29 -15.59
CA LYS A 206 -9.42 19.89 -15.28
C LYS A 206 -10.33 19.88 -16.50
#